data_AF-A0A8C2DR91-F1
#
_entry.id   AF-A0A8C2DR91-F1
#
_cell.length_a   1.000
_cell.length_b   1.000
_cell.length_c   1.000
_cell.angle_alpha   90.00
_cell.angle_beta   90.00
_cell.angle_gamma   90.00
#
_symmetry.space_group_name_H-M   'P 1'
#
loop_
_entity.id
_entity.type
_entity.pdbx_description
1 polymer ?
#
loop_
_entity_poly.entity_id
_entity_poly.type
_entity_poly.pdbx_seq_one_letter_code
_entity_poly.pdbx_strand_id
1 'polypeptide(L)'
;MITTLTLPNATITEIKTLLHKICNDDDVLEDLPVGTTAGLWSRKHLIHTHLENNKCLGPLFIYLPFYYRLPYIYGHEYVFTRSPFKVLKLASWCHSLHYFKRLVETSFIHRFSDGTLPLRTFMLCLYWGFAAWQACYINHPLYTPPTVFLHHLFVHFIQVCEFGNFSVHLILNGIKIPYPTNNSFTWLFFFMSCPNYTYEVGSWISFTLLTQCVPVGISTFLGFIQMTIWGRANHKT
;
A
#
# COMPACT_ATOMS: atom_id res chain seq x y z
N MET A 1 6.37 17.32 49.42
CA MET A 1 5.11 18.05 49.12
C MET A 1 5.09 18.24 47.60
N ILE A 2 4.41 17.33 46.90
CA ILE A 2 4.39 17.25 45.42
C ILE A 2 3.22 18.11 44.94
N THR A 3 3.53 19.20 44.22
CA THR A 3 2.53 20.06 43.58
C THR A 3 2.13 19.42 42.25
N THR A 4 0.91 18.87 42.21
CA THR A 4 0.25 18.31 41.03
C THR A 4 -0.12 19.43 40.04
N LEU A 5 0.51 19.43 38.87
CA LEU A 5 0.07 20.18 37.69
C LEU A 5 -1.22 19.55 37.15
N THR A 6 -2.36 20.20 37.38
CA THR A 6 -3.66 19.82 36.82
C THR A 6 -3.72 20.20 35.34
N LEU A 7 -3.81 19.21 34.44
CA LEU A 7 -4.22 19.45 33.05
C LEU A 7 -5.69 19.90 33.00
N PRO A 8 -6.08 20.79 32.06
CA PRO A 8 -7.47 21.15 31.89
C PRO A 8 -8.24 20.00 31.23
N ASN A 9 -9.40 19.66 31.81
CA ASN A 9 -10.38 18.72 31.26
C ASN A 9 -10.98 19.28 29.96
N ALA A 10 -10.30 19.07 28.84
CA ALA A 10 -10.90 19.30 27.53
C ALA A 10 -11.99 18.25 27.30
N THR A 11 -13.21 18.71 27.03
CA THR A 11 -14.33 17.80 26.75
C THR A 11 -14.13 17.11 25.40
N ILE A 12 -14.60 15.86 25.26
CA ILE A 12 -14.48 15.08 24.00
C ILE A 12 -15.02 15.86 22.79
N THR A 13 -16.01 16.72 23.01
CA THR A 13 -16.58 17.62 22.00
C THR A 13 -15.57 18.67 21.56
N GLU A 14 -14.84 19.33 22.47
CA GLU A 14 -13.79 20.28 22.12
C GLU A 14 -12.64 19.61 21.37
N ILE A 15 -12.24 18.40 21.77
CA ILE A 15 -11.22 17.62 21.06
C ILE A 15 -11.69 17.28 19.64
N LYS A 16 -12.95 16.87 19.47
CA LYS A 16 -13.54 16.61 18.14
C LYS A 16 -13.64 17.86 17.29
N THR A 17 -14.02 19.00 17.86
CA THR A 17 -14.11 20.28 17.15
C THR A 17 -12.73 20.80 16.77
N LEU A 18 -11.73 20.66 17.64
CA LEU A 18 -10.33 20.98 17.33
C LEU A 18 -9.79 20.08 16.21
N LEU A 19 -10.03 18.77 16.31
CA LEU A 19 -9.61 17.79 15.29
C LEU A 19 -10.29 18.05 13.94
N HIS A 20 -11.57 18.44 13.94
CA HIS A 20 -12.31 18.81 12.74
C HIS A 20 -11.77 20.09 12.10
N LYS A 21 -11.42 21.10 12.92
CA LYS A 21 -10.86 22.38 12.44
C LYS A 21 -9.44 22.20 11.88
N ILE A 22 -8.60 21.40 12.54
CA ILE A 22 -7.23 21.05 12.11
C ILE A 22 -7.21 20.21 10.81
N CYS A 23 -8.29 19.48 10.53
CA CYS A 23 -8.40 18.62 9.36
C CYS A 23 -8.83 19.39 8.09
N ASN A 24 -9.37 20.60 8.23
CA ASN A 24 -9.96 21.36 7.12
C ASN A 24 -9.23 22.67 6.79
N ASP A 25 -8.54 23.31 7.75
CA ASP A 25 -7.92 24.61 7.52
C ASP A 25 -6.40 24.52 7.64
N ASP A 26 -5.71 24.42 6.50
CA ASP A 26 -4.24 24.54 6.44
C ASP A 26 -3.77 25.97 6.78
N ASP A 27 -4.64 26.97 6.65
CA ASP A 27 -4.35 28.38 6.98
C ASP A 27 -4.19 28.65 8.48
N VAL A 28 -4.74 27.79 9.35
CA VAL A 28 -4.63 27.94 10.82
C VAL A 28 -3.24 27.52 11.34
N LEU A 29 -2.44 26.83 10.52
CA LEU A 29 -1.09 26.38 10.87
C LEU A 29 -0.05 27.51 10.85
N GLU A 30 -0.25 28.57 10.08
CA GLU A 30 0.72 29.68 9.96
C GLU A 30 0.76 30.56 11.23
N ASP A 31 -0.35 30.66 11.95
CA ASP A 31 -0.48 31.52 13.15
C ASP A 31 -0.06 30.85 14.47
N LEU A 32 0.33 29.56 14.43
CA LEU A 32 0.67 28.81 15.64
C LEU A 32 2.16 28.92 16.00
N PRO A 33 2.51 29.04 17.29
CA PRO A 33 3.90 29.07 17.72
C PRO A 33 4.65 27.82 17.24
N VAL A 34 5.90 28.00 16.82
CA VAL A 34 6.74 27.00 16.11
C VAL A 34 6.84 25.65 16.85
N GLY A 35 6.74 25.63 18.18
CA GLY A 35 6.69 24.39 18.97
C GLY A 35 5.38 23.61 18.84
N THR A 36 4.26 24.30 18.66
CA THR A 36 2.93 23.70 18.46
C THR A 36 2.76 23.19 17.04
N THR A 37 3.28 23.90 16.04
CA THR A 37 3.27 23.46 14.63
C THR A 37 4.15 22.24 14.42
N ALA A 38 5.35 22.19 15.02
CA ALA A 38 6.21 21.00 14.99
C ALA A 38 5.52 19.79 15.63
N GLY A 39 4.91 19.96 16.81
CA GLY A 39 4.17 18.89 17.49
C GLY A 39 2.89 18.45 16.77
N LEU A 40 2.26 19.33 16.00
CA LEU A 40 1.10 19.00 15.17
C LEU A 40 1.51 18.28 13.88
N TRP A 41 2.59 18.73 13.24
CA TRP A 41 3.19 18.09 12.07
C TRP A 41 3.64 16.67 12.37
N SER A 42 4.35 16.45 13.49
CA SER A 42 4.75 15.11 13.93
C SER A 42 3.54 14.19 14.19
N ARG A 43 2.46 14.73 14.75
CA ARG A 43 1.21 13.97 14.96
C ARG A 43 0.47 13.65 13.67
N LYS A 44 0.35 14.61 12.74
CA LYS A 44 -0.23 14.37 11.41
C LYS A 44 0.57 13.28 10.68
N HIS A 45 1.90 13.38 10.67
CA HIS A 45 2.76 12.37 10.06
C HIS A 45 2.55 10.97 10.66
N LEU A 46 2.53 10.84 11.99
CA LEU A 46 2.31 9.56 12.68
C LEU A 46 0.97 8.93 12.31
N ILE A 47 -0.12 9.72 12.28
CA ILE A 47 -1.45 9.24 11.92
C ILE A 47 -1.48 8.77 10.46
N HIS A 48 -0.84 9.52 9.55
CA HIS A 48 -0.75 9.15 8.14
C HIS A 48 0.01 7.84 7.94
N THR A 49 1.18 7.71 8.56
CA THR A 49 1.98 6.47 8.52
C THR A 49 1.20 5.29 9.09
N HIS A 50 0.48 5.47 10.20
CA HIS A 50 -0.36 4.41 10.78
C HIS A 50 -1.48 3.96 9.82
N LEU A 51 -2.17 4.90 9.18
CA LEU A 51 -3.24 4.58 8.23
C LEU A 51 -2.71 3.86 6.98
N GLU A 52 -1.58 4.28 6.43
CA GLU A 52 -0.96 3.62 5.29
C GLU A 52 -0.38 2.24 5.65
N ASN A 53 0.19 2.09 6.83
CA ASN A 53 0.61 0.78 7.34
C ASN A 53 -0.59 -0.16 7.45
N ASN A 54 -1.73 0.33 7.94
CA ASN A 54 -2.94 -0.48 8.03
C ASN A 54 -3.48 -0.91 6.66
N LYS A 55 -3.34 -0.06 5.64
CA LYS A 55 -3.66 -0.44 4.24
C LYS A 55 -2.77 -1.55 3.71
N CYS A 56 -1.53 -1.65 4.17
CA CYS A 56 -0.59 -2.70 3.75
C CYS A 56 -0.71 -3.98 4.58
N LEU A 57 -0.97 -3.85 5.88
CA LEU A 57 -1.16 -4.99 6.79
C LEU A 57 -2.42 -5.78 6.47
N GLY A 58 -3.52 -5.10 6.12
CA GLY A 58 -4.78 -5.75 5.77
C GLY A 58 -4.64 -6.85 4.73
N PRO A 59 -4.16 -6.54 3.51
CA PRO A 59 -3.93 -7.53 2.47
C PRO A 59 -3.06 -8.70 2.91
N LEU A 60 -2.00 -8.45 3.69
CA LEU A 60 -1.14 -9.52 4.22
C LEU A 60 -1.91 -10.45 5.16
N PHE A 61 -2.66 -9.91 6.12
CA PHE A 61 -3.45 -10.70 7.07
C PHE A 61 -4.67 -11.34 6.45
N ILE A 62 -5.29 -10.72 5.45
CA ILE A 62 -6.45 -11.25 4.74
C ILE A 62 -6.06 -12.42 3.84
N TYR A 63 -4.91 -12.37 3.18
CA TYR A 63 -4.50 -13.42 2.25
C TYR A 63 -4.23 -14.75 2.97
N LEU A 64 -3.66 -14.72 4.17
CA LEU A 64 -3.25 -15.91 4.92
C LEU A 64 -4.42 -16.87 5.26
N PRO A 65 -5.58 -16.42 5.76
CA PRO A 65 -6.76 -17.26 5.95
C PRO A 65 -7.22 -18.00 4.69
N PHE A 66 -7.25 -17.35 3.54
CA PHE A 66 -7.62 -18.00 2.27
C PHE A 66 -6.56 -19.00 1.83
N TYR A 67 -5.27 -18.67 1.97
CA TYR A 67 -4.16 -19.56 1.62
C TYR A 67 -4.14 -20.84 2.46
N TYR A 68 -4.34 -20.72 3.78
CA TYR A 68 -4.41 -21.87 4.69
C TYR A 68 -5.78 -22.55 4.72
N ARG A 69 -6.77 -22.01 4.02
CA ARG A 69 -8.15 -22.52 3.97
C ARG A 69 -8.71 -22.75 5.37
N LEU A 70 -8.74 -21.69 6.16
CA LEU A 70 -9.29 -21.73 7.52
C LEU A 70 -10.74 -22.25 7.50
N PRO A 71 -11.22 -22.84 8.62
CA PRO A 71 -12.60 -23.29 8.75
C PRO A 71 -13.59 -22.19 8.35
N TYR A 72 -14.73 -22.58 7.78
CA TYR A 72 -15.83 -21.70 7.35
C TYR A 72 -15.59 -20.84 6.09
N ILE A 73 -14.39 -20.89 5.48
CA ILE A 73 -14.11 -20.18 4.21
C ILE A 73 -14.55 -21.01 2.99
N TYR A 74 -14.18 -22.29 2.98
CA TYR A 74 -14.52 -23.26 1.94
C TYR A 74 -15.24 -24.47 2.54
N GLY A 75 -15.68 -25.41 1.71
CA GLY A 75 -16.28 -26.68 2.15
C GLY A 75 -15.43 -27.42 3.18
N HIS A 76 -16.08 -28.17 4.07
CA HIS A 76 -15.45 -28.85 5.22
C HIS A 76 -14.32 -29.81 4.78
N GLU A 77 -14.44 -30.38 3.59
CA GLU A 77 -13.46 -31.24 2.93
C GLU A 77 -12.12 -30.55 2.58
N TYR A 78 -12.09 -29.22 2.58
CA TYR A 78 -10.90 -28.44 2.22
C TYR A 78 -10.24 -27.73 3.42
N VAL A 79 -10.76 -27.92 4.63
CA VAL A 79 -10.26 -27.26 5.85
C VAL A 79 -8.79 -27.65 6.09
N PHE A 80 -7.92 -26.64 6.22
CA PHE A 80 -6.46 -26.78 6.37
C PHE A 80 -5.75 -27.59 5.27
N THR A 81 -6.41 -27.82 4.13
CA THR A 81 -5.77 -28.44 2.97
C THR A 81 -4.91 -27.42 2.25
N ARG A 82 -3.71 -27.84 1.80
CA ARG A 82 -2.86 -27.01 0.94
C ARG A 82 -3.04 -27.42 -0.52
N SER A 83 -3.08 -26.43 -1.40
CA SER A 83 -3.09 -26.72 -2.84
C SER A 83 -1.76 -27.36 -3.28
N PRO A 84 -1.77 -28.40 -4.13
CA PRO A 84 -0.56 -29.00 -4.66
C PRO A 84 0.16 -28.10 -5.68
N PHE A 85 -0.51 -27.07 -6.20
CA PHE A 85 0.01 -26.26 -7.29
C PHE A 85 1.11 -25.30 -6.84
N LYS A 86 2.26 -25.36 -7.52
CA LYS A 86 3.42 -24.48 -7.24
C LYS A 86 3.09 -23.00 -7.43
N VAL A 87 2.22 -22.67 -8.39
CA VAL A 87 1.82 -21.28 -8.70
C VAL A 87 1.17 -20.59 -7.50
N LEU A 88 0.34 -21.28 -6.71
CA LEU A 88 -0.30 -20.69 -5.52
C LEU A 88 0.72 -20.35 -4.44
N LYS A 89 1.73 -21.21 -4.26
CA LYS A 89 2.84 -20.91 -3.34
C LYS A 89 3.62 -19.68 -3.80
N LEU A 90 4.01 -19.65 -5.08
CA LEU A 90 4.73 -18.51 -5.65
C LEU A 90 3.92 -17.21 -5.57
N ALA A 91 2.62 -17.27 -5.88
CA ALA A 91 1.73 -16.12 -5.79
C ALA A 91 1.59 -15.62 -4.34
N SER A 92 1.46 -16.53 -3.37
CA SER A 92 1.43 -16.17 -1.94
C SER A 92 2.73 -15.49 -1.50
N TRP A 93 3.89 -16.00 -1.93
CA TRP A 93 5.18 -15.36 -1.66
C TRP A 93 5.29 -13.97 -2.30
N CYS A 94 4.98 -13.84 -3.59
CA CYS A 94 5.02 -12.55 -4.30
C CYS A 94 4.10 -11.52 -3.65
N HIS A 95 2.85 -11.89 -3.35
CA HIS A 95 1.88 -11.03 -2.69
C HIS A 95 2.38 -10.60 -1.29
N SER A 96 2.86 -11.54 -0.49
CA SER A 96 3.34 -11.25 0.86
C SER A 96 4.56 -10.34 0.85
N LEU A 97 5.52 -10.59 -0.04
CA LEU A 97 6.74 -9.78 -0.18
C LEU A 97 6.43 -8.37 -0.69
N HIS A 98 5.50 -8.23 -1.64
CA HIS A 98 5.04 -6.93 -2.12
C HIS A 98 4.48 -6.07 -0.98
N TYR A 99 3.53 -6.60 -0.20
CA TYR A 99 2.93 -5.86 0.92
C TYR A 99 3.89 -5.65 2.08
N PHE A 100 4.80 -6.60 2.33
CA PHE A 100 5.87 -6.42 3.31
C PHE A 100 6.82 -5.28 2.90
N LYS A 101 7.25 -5.24 1.63
CA LYS A 101 8.05 -4.14 1.08
C LYS A 101 7.31 -2.81 1.24
N ARG A 102 6.02 -2.75 0.88
CA ARG A 102 5.21 -1.52 1.05
C ARG A 102 5.08 -1.09 2.51
N LEU A 103 4.97 -2.03 3.45
CA LEU A 103 4.96 -1.74 4.88
C LEU A 103 6.28 -1.11 5.35
N VAL A 104 7.41 -1.66 4.90
CA VAL A 104 8.75 -1.10 5.17
C VAL A 104 8.90 0.28 4.56
N GLU A 105 8.52 0.46 3.30
CA GLU A 105 8.58 1.76 2.62
C GLU A 105 7.73 2.81 3.32
N THR A 106 6.49 2.47 3.66
CA THR A 106 5.56 3.37 4.36
C THR A 106 6.10 3.77 5.73
N SER A 107 6.71 2.83 6.46
CA SER A 107 7.20 3.06 7.82
C SER A 107 8.50 3.86 7.87
N PHE A 108 9.39 3.66 6.89
CA PHE A 108 10.77 4.17 6.98
C PHE A 108 11.19 5.09 5.83
N ILE A 109 10.55 5.01 4.67
CA ILE A 109 10.99 5.71 3.44
C ILE A 109 10.03 6.83 3.07
N HIS A 110 8.73 6.61 3.13
CA HIS A 110 7.74 7.61 2.72
C HIS A 110 7.61 8.72 3.76
N ARG A 111 7.63 9.97 3.28
CA ARG A 111 7.30 11.15 4.06
C ARG A 111 5.94 11.66 3.61
N PHE A 112 4.91 11.32 4.37
CA PHE A 112 3.56 11.82 4.10
C PHE A 112 3.43 13.24 4.62
N SER A 113 3.12 14.20 3.75
CA SER A 113 2.81 15.58 4.14
C SER A 113 1.32 15.90 4.11
N ASP A 114 0.55 15.37 3.14
CA ASP A 114 -0.80 15.91 2.86
C ASP A 114 -1.87 14.84 2.58
N GLY A 115 -3.09 15.06 3.10
CA GLY A 115 -4.30 14.32 2.71
C GLY A 115 -5.43 14.33 3.75
N THR A 116 -6.67 14.23 3.28
CA THR A 116 -7.88 14.22 4.13
C THR A 116 -8.12 12.84 4.75
N LEU A 117 -8.32 12.79 6.08
CA LEU A 117 -8.52 11.55 6.87
C LEU A 117 -9.76 10.72 6.45
N PRO A 118 -10.93 11.30 6.13
CA PRO A 118 -12.14 10.53 5.80
C PRO A 118 -12.01 9.72 4.50
N LEU A 119 -11.42 10.32 3.46
CA LEU A 119 -11.19 9.65 2.17
C LEU A 119 -10.28 8.42 2.35
N ARG A 120 -9.29 8.52 3.24
CA ARG A 120 -8.30 7.46 3.47
C ARG A 120 -8.91 6.22 4.13
N THR A 121 -9.94 6.40 4.95
CA THR A 121 -10.65 5.30 5.63
C THR A 121 -11.55 4.53 4.67
N PHE A 122 -12.27 5.21 3.77
CA PHE A 122 -13.04 4.53 2.72
C PHE A 122 -12.15 3.70 1.79
N MET A 123 -11.00 4.27 1.40
CA MET A 123 -10.02 3.56 0.58
C MET A 123 -9.44 2.33 1.30
N LEU A 124 -9.30 2.35 2.64
CA LEU A 124 -8.88 1.18 3.41
C LEU A 124 -9.80 -0.03 3.16
N CYS A 125 -11.11 0.17 3.25
CA CYS A 125 -12.10 -0.89 3.04
C CYS A 125 -12.03 -1.47 1.63
N LEU A 126 -11.86 -0.62 0.61
CA LEU A 126 -11.71 -1.07 -0.77
C LEU A 126 -10.45 -1.92 -0.95
N TYR A 127 -9.31 -1.48 -0.41
CA TYR A 127 -8.05 -2.24 -0.51
C TYR A 127 -8.16 -3.61 0.15
N TRP A 128 -8.79 -3.68 1.33
CA TRP A 128 -9.01 -4.93 2.05
C TRP A 128 -9.97 -5.84 1.30
N GLY A 129 -11.06 -5.28 0.76
CA GLY A 129 -12.03 -6.01 -0.07
C GLY A 129 -11.41 -6.57 -1.35
N PHE A 130 -10.60 -5.79 -2.07
CA PHE A 130 -9.89 -6.26 -3.26
C PHE A 130 -8.87 -7.35 -2.92
N ALA A 131 -8.15 -7.23 -1.79
CA ALA A 131 -7.24 -8.27 -1.35
C ALA A 131 -7.98 -9.57 -1.00
N ALA A 132 -9.12 -9.48 -0.30
CA ALA A 132 -9.96 -10.63 0.01
C ALA A 132 -10.51 -11.28 -1.25
N TRP A 133 -10.99 -10.47 -2.19
CA TRP A 133 -11.53 -10.96 -3.47
C TRP A 133 -10.48 -11.72 -4.28
N GLN A 134 -9.29 -11.15 -4.43
CA GLN A 134 -8.17 -11.82 -5.10
C GLN A 134 -7.76 -13.11 -4.38
N ALA A 135 -7.58 -13.05 -3.05
CA ALA A 135 -7.14 -14.20 -2.26
C ALA A 135 -8.16 -15.35 -2.30
N CYS A 136 -9.46 -15.03 -2.28
CA CYS A 136 -10.54 -16.00 -2.36
C CYS A 136 -10.51 -16.80 -3.67
N TYR A 137 -10.29 -16.13 -4.81
CA TYR A 137 -10.24 -16.78 -6.13
C TYR A 137 -8.92 -17.50 -6.38
N ILE A 138 -7.78 -16.92 -6.00
CA ILE A 138 -6.46 -17.54 -6.20
C ILE A 138 -6.35 -18.84 -5.40
N ASN A 139 -6.85 -18.86 -4.15
CA ASN A 139 -6.69 -20.01 -3.25
C ASN A 139 -7.87 -20.99 -3.26
N HIS A 140 -8.88 -20.71 -4.10
CA HIS A 140 -10.08 -21.53 -4.22
C HIS A 140 -9.74 -23.01 -4.48
N PRO A 141 -10.43 -23.99 -3.86
CA PRO A 141 -10.22 -25.41 -4.11
C PRO A 141 -10.29 -25.82 -5.58
N LEU A 142 -11.17 -25.18 -6.34
CA LEU A 142 -11.37 -25.40 -7.77
C LEU A 142 -10.46 -24.53 -8.67
N TYR A 143 -9.43 -23.90 -8.12
CA TYR A 143 -8.51 -23.09 -8.91
C TYR A 143 -7.81 -23.96 -9.97
N THR A 144 -7.99 -23.58 -11.23
CA THR A 144 -7.32 -24.22 -12.37
C THR A 144 -6.01 -23.47 -12.64
N PRO A 145 -4.84 -24.12 -12.44
CA PRO A 145 -3.58 -23.44 -12.67
C PRO A 145 -3.37 -23.13 -14.15
N PRO A 146 -2.59 -22.07 -14.47
CA PRO A 146 -2.16 -21.80 -15.82
C PRO A 146 -1.44 -23.02 -16.39
N THR A 147 -1.71 -23.33 -17.66
CA THR A 147 -1.02 -24.40 -18.40
C THR A 147 0.46 -24.11 -18.65
N VAL A 148 0.91 -22.89 -18.30
CA VAL A 148 2.14 -22.30 -18.85
C VAL A 148 3.35 -22.57 -17.96
N PHE A 149 4.47 -23.00 -18.54
CA PHE A 149 5.76 -23.15 -17.86
C PHE A 149 6.40 -21.80 -17.43
N LEU A 150 5.78 -20.67 -17.78
CA LEU A 150 6.32 -19.31 -17.60
C LEU A 150 6.18 -18.74 -16.18
N HIS A 151 5.70 -19.50 -15.20
CA HIS A 151 5.54 -19.00 -13.81
C HIS A 151 6.83 -18.37 -13.27
N HIS A 152 8.00 -18.97 -13.53
CA HIS A 152 9.28 -18.41 -13.10
C HIS A 152 9.63 -17.08 -13.78
N LEU A 153 9.32 -16.95 -15.08
CA LEU A 153 9.52 -15.70 -15.83
C LEU A 153 8.71 -14.56 -15.21
N PHE A 154 7.43 -14.79 -14.92
CA PHE A 154 6.59 -13.76 -14.30
C PHE A 154 7.03 -13.42 -12.88
N VAL A 155 7.47 -14.40 -12.09
CA VAL A 155 8.08 -14.13 -10.77
C VAL A 155 9.33 -13.26 -10.90
N HIS A 156 10.20 -13.52 -11.87
CA HIS A 156 11.37 -12.67 -12.10
C HIS A 156 10.99 -11.25 -12.52
N PHE A 157 9.97 -11.10 -13.36
CA PHE A 157 9.50 -9.77 -13.74
C PHE A 157 8.92 -9.00 -12.54
N ILE A 158 8.14 -9.67 -11.68
CA ILE A 158 7.66 -9.10 -10.42
C ILE A 158 8.85 -8.63 -9.58
N GLN A 159 9.88 -9.45 -9.39
CA GLN A 159 11.06 -9.08 -8.61
C GLN A 159 11.75 -7.83 -9.17
N VAL A 160 12.01 -7.80 -10.48
CA VAL A 160 12.62 -6.64 -11.15
C VAL A 160 11.78 -5.38 -10.92
N CYS A 161 10.45 -5.49 -11.02
CA CYS A 161 9.54 -4.39 -10.75
C CYS A 161 9.56 -3.95 -9.28
N GLU A 162 9.51 -4.86 -8.32
CA GLU A 162 9.55 -4.54 -6.89
C GLU A 162 10.86 -3.85 -6.50
N PHE A 163 12.01 -4.36 -6.97
CA PHE A 163 13.31 -3.73 -6.73
C PHE A 163 13.43 -2.37 -7.40
N GLY A 164 12.89 -2.22 -8.62
CA GLY A 164 12.84 -0.95 -9.32
C GLY A 164 12.00 0.09 -8.58
N ASN A 165 10.80 -0.31 -8.15
CA ASN A 165 9.90 0.54 -7.37
C ASN A 165 10.56 1.01 -6.07
N PHE A 166 11.16 0.09 -5.31
CA PHE A 166 11.89 0.40 -4.08
C PHE A 166 13.06 1.36 -4.31
N SER A 167 13.86 1.11 -5.35
CA SER A 167 14.99 1.96 -5.72
C SER A 167 14.56 3.40 -6.02
N VAL A 168 13.43 3.55 -6.73
CA VAL A 168 12.86 4.87 -7.04
C VAL A 168 12.35 5.56 -5.76
N HIS A 169 11.66 4.84 -4.87
CA HIS A 169 11.20 5.40 -3.60
C HIS A 169 12.34 5.89 -2.70
N LEU A 170 13.48 5.18 -2.67
CA LEU A 170 14.67 5.63 -1.93
C LEU A 170 15.17 6.98 -2.42
N ILE A 171 15.19 7.19 -3.74
CA ILE A 171 15.60 8.47 -4.33
C ILE A 171 14.58 9.57 -4.00
N LEU A 172 13.29 9.27 -4.14
CA LEU A 172 12.22 10.23 -3.85
C LEU A 172 12.20 10.69 -2.37
N ASN A 173 12.75 9.92 -1.44
CA ASN A 173 12.91 10.34 -0.03
C ASN A 173 14.01 11.42 0.14
N GLY A 174 15.02 11.44 -0.72
CA GLY A 174 16.22 12.25 -0.54
C GLY A 174 16.25 13.59 -1.28
N ILE A 175 15.50 13.76 -2.37
CA ILE A 175 15.66 14.89 -3.29
C ILE A 175 14.34 15.49 -3.79
N LYS A 176 14.33 16.82 -3.93
CA LYS A 176 13.17 17.62 -4.35
C LYS A 176 12.86 17.51 -5.86
N ILE A 177 13.86 17.20 -6.68
CA ILE A 177 13.74 16.95 -8.12
C ILE A 177 14.50 15.66 -8.43
N PRO A 178 13.81 14.56 -8.78
CA PRO A 178 14.46 13.28 -9.04
C PRO A 178 15.15 13.26 -10.42
N TYR A 179 16.34 12.68 -10.48
CA TYR A 179 17.09 12.45 -11.71
C TYR A 179 17.64 11.01 -11.76
N PRO A 180 17.88 10.45 -12.95
CA PRO A 180 18.56 9.17 -13.12
C PRO A 180 19.91 9.16 -12.41
N THR A 181 20.22 8.05 -11.74
CA THR A 181 21.50 7.82 -11.05
C THR A 181 22.27 6.68 -11.72
N ASN A 182 23.44 6.32 -11.17
CA ASN A 182 24.21 5.15 -11.62
C ASN A 182 23.46 3.81 -11.44
N ASN A 183 22.36 3.78 -10.68
CA ASN A 183 21.49 2.62 -10.56
C ASN A 183 20.57 2.53 -11.80
N SER A 184 20.68 1.45 -12.59
CA SER A 184 19.89 1.23 -13.82
C SER A 184 18.37 1.22 -13.59
N PHE A 185 17.89 0.86 -12.39
CA PHE A 185 16.46 0.93 -12.05
C PHE A 185 15.91 2.36 -12.06
N THR A 186 16.78 3.35 -12.02
CA THR A 186 16.40 4.77 -11.94
C THR A 186 16.45 5.44 -13.31
N TRP A 187 16.94 4.74 -14.33
CA TRP A 187 16.99 5.25 -15.70
C TRP A 187 15.61 5.42 -16.33
N LEU A 188 14.58 4.81 -15.75
CA LEU A 188 13.21 5.03 -16.20
C LEU A 188 12.78 6.51 -16.02
N PHE A 189 13.47 7.29 -15.17
CA PHE A 189 13.34 8.75 -15.11
C PHE A 189 13.69 9.48 -16.42
N PHE A 190 14.45 8.87 -17.34
CA PHE A 190 14.68 9.45 -18.68
C PHE A 190 13.41 9.49 -19.53
N PHE A 191 12.44 8.61 -19.26
CA PHE A 191 11.25 8.43 -20.10
C PHE A 191 9.96 8.86 -19.41
N MET A 192 9.90 8.76 -18.07
CA MET A 192 8.68 8.95 -17.29
C MET A 192 8.95 9.72 -16.01
N SER A 193 8.03 10.60 -15.61
CA SER A 193 8.21 11.40 -14.39
C SER A 193 7.84 10.65 -13.11
N CYS A 194 7.04 9.57 -13.19
CA CYS A 194 6.72 8.72 -12.03
C CYS A 194 7.10 7.25 -12.27
N PRO A 195 8.39 6.90 -12.34
CA PRO A 195 8.85 5.53 -12.56
C PRO A 195 8.35 4.51 -11.54
N ASN A 196 8.12 4.93 -10.29
CA ASN A 196 7.60 4.07 -9.23
C ASN A 196 6.22 3.51 -9.61
N TYR A 197 5.33 4.34 -10.17
CA TYR A 197 4.01 3.87 -10.62
C TYR A 197 4.13 2.88 -11.78
N THR A 198 5.06 3.10 -12.71
CA THR A 198 5.29 2.16 -13.82
C THR A 198 5.76 0.81 -13.31
N TYR A 199 6.70 0.78 -12.36
CA TYR A 199 7.14 -0.47 -11.74
C TYR A 199 6.02 -1.16 -10.95
N GLU A 200 5.22 -0.41 -10.19
CA GLU A 200 4.07 -0.94 -9.45
C GLU A 200 3.09 -1.62 -10.42
N VAL A 201 2.68 -0.92 -11.48
CA VAL A 201 1.78 -1.47 -12.52
C VAL A 201 2.38 -2.71 -13.17
N GLY A 202 3.68 -2.70 -13.50
CA GLY A 202 4.38 -3.84 -14.09
C GLY A 202 4.38 -5.08 -13.20
N SER A 203 4.55 -4.90 -11.89
CA SER A 203 4.44 -5.97 -10.90
C SER A 203 3.03 -6.58 -10.91
N TRP A 204 2.00 -5.75 -10.86
CA TRP A 204 0.60 -6.19 -10.84
C TRP A 204 0.15 -6.84 -12.16
N ILE A 205 0.63 -6.37 -13.32
CA ILE A 205 0.41 -7.04 -14.61
C ILE A 205 1.01 -8.44 -14.60
N SER A 206 2.26 -8.57 -14.13
CA SER A 206 2.91 -9.88 -14.06
C SER A 206 2.26 -10.80 -13.03
N PHE A 207 1.73 -10.25 -11.93
CA PHE A 207 0.94 -11.01 -10.97
C PHE A 207 -0.39 -11.50 -11.58
N THR A 208 -1.06 -10.68 -12.39
CA THR A 208 -2.23 -11.12 -13.18
C THR A 208 -1.86 -12.27 -14.12
N LEU A 209 -0.74 -12.18 -14.84
CA LEU A 209 -0.29 -13.23 -15.76
C LEU A 209 0.14 -14.51 -15.02
N LEU A 210 0.78 -14.37 -13.86
CA LEU A 210 1.18 -15.48 -13.00
C LEU A 210 -0.04 -16.26 -12.49
N THR A 211 -1.09 -15.54 -12.07
CA THR A 211 -2.28 -16.14 -11.45
C THR A 211 -3.40 -16.46 -12.43
N GLN A 212 -3.38 -15.87 -13.63
CA GLN A 212 -4.46 -15.89 -14.62
C GLN A 212 -5.86 -15.70 -14.00
N CYS A 213 -5.94 -14.77 -13.04
CA CYS A 213 -7.11 -14.56 -12.22
C CYS A 213 -7.78 -13.23 -12.55
N VAL A 214 -9.06 -13.28 -12.94
CA VAL A 214 -9.84 -12.10 -13.36
C VAL A 214 -9.89 -11.01 -12.28
N PRO A 215 -10.19 -11.31 -10.99
CA PRO A 215 -10.12 -10.32 -9.92
C PRO A 215 -8.78 -9.57 -9.82
N VAL A 216 -7.66 -10.24 -10.08
CA VAL A 216 -6.33 -9.63 -10.09
C VAL A 216 -6.22 -8.67 -11.27
N GLY A 217 -6.63 -9.09 -12.46
CA GLY A 217 -6.65 -8.24 -13.65
C GLY A 217 -7.49 -6.98 -13.49
N ILE A 218 -8.68 -7.09 -12.87
CA ILE A 218 -9.54 -5.94 -12.56
C ILE A 218 -8.85 -5.01 -11.57
N SER A 219 -8.25 -5.55 -10.51
CA SER A 219 -7.53 -4.76 -9.49
C SER A 219 -6.35 -4.01 -10.12
N THR A 220 -5.59 -4.66 -10.99
CA THR A 220 -4.49 -4.07 -11.76
C THR A 220 -4.97 -2.93 -12.63
N PHE A 221 -6.08 -3.09 -13.35
CA PHE A 221 -6.65 -2.06 -14.21
C PHE A 221 -7.14 -0.83 -13.42
N LEU A 222 -7.88 -1.05 -12.34
CA LEU A 222 -8.35 0.04 -11.47
C LEU A 222 -7.18 0.76 -10.79
N GLY A 223 -6.18 0.02 -10.32
CA GLY A 223 -4.95 0.58 -9.77
C GLY A 223 -4.18 1.41 -10.78
N PHE A 224 -4.11 0.96 -12.05
CA PHE A 224 -3.49 1.72 -13.14
C PHE A 224 -4.21 3.05 -13.39
N ILE A 225 -5.55 3.07 -13.41
CA ILE A 225 -6.34 4.31 -13.54
C ILE A 225 -6.00 5.25 -12.38
N GLN A 226 -6.03 4.75 -11.14
CA GLN A 226 -5.75 5.54 -9.95
C GLN A 226 -4.34 6.16 -9.98
N MET A 227 -3.33 5.36 -10.31
CA MET A 227 -1.94 5.83 -10.42
C MET A 227 -1.74 6.81 -11.58
N THR A 228 -2.49 6.66 -12.67
CA THR A 228 -2.47 7.64 -13.77
C THR A 228 -3.03 8.98 -13.32
N ILE A 229 -4.11 8.99 -12.54
CA ILE A 229 -4.68 10.22 -11.97
C ILE A 229 -3.66 10.89 -11.05
N TRP A 230 -3.02 10.13 -10.15
CA TRP A 230 -1.97 10.64 -9.26
C TRP A 230 -0.74 11.14 -10.03
N GLY A 231 -0.28 10.40 -11.03
CA GLY A 231 0.85 10.81 -11.88
C GLY A 231 0.57 12.13 -12.59
N ARG A 232 -0.64 12.30 -13.14
CA ARG A 232 -1.04 13.56 -13.79
C ARG A 232 -1.12 14.73 -12.82
N ALA A 233 -1.51 14.50 -11.57
CA ALA A 233 -1.48 15.54 -10.55
C ALA A 233 -0.04 15.97 -10.24
N ASN A 234 0.87 15.01 -10.07
CA ASN A 234 2.29 15.26 -9.80
C ASN A 234 3.04 15.95 -10.96
N HIS A 235 2.60 15.77 -12.20
CA HIS A 235 3.18 16.44 -13.37
C HIS A 235 2.84 17.94 -13.48
N LYS A 236 1.80 18.40 -12.79
CA LYS A 236 1.31 19.80 -12.88
C LYS A 236 1.94 20.73 -11.84
N THR A 237 2.63 20.17 -10.86
CA THR A 237 3.41 20.86 -9.81
C THR A 237 4.88 20.86 -10.18
#